data_AF-A0AAD5H3E2-F1
#
_entry.id   AF-A0AAD5H3E2-F1
#
_cell.length_a   1.000
_cell.length_b   1.000
_cell.length_c   1.000
_cell.angle_alpha   90.00
_cell.angle_beta   90.00
_cell.angle_gamma   90.00
#
_symmetry.space_group_name_H-M   'P 1'
#
loop_
_entity.id
_entity.type
_entity.pdbx_description
1 polymer ?
#
loop_
_entity_poly.entity_id
_entity_poly.type
_entity_poly.pdbx_seq_one_letter_code
_entity_poly.pdbx_strand_id
1 'polypeptide(L)' 'MSSSHHEDAQAMAATEQAMQIAFLQDFYQTVRDKCFDKCVTKPSSSLSSSEQQCLARCCDRYAEATQIVTKAVLDMSGLE' A
#
# COMPACT_ATOMS: atom_id res chain seq x y z
N MET A 1 20.09 -7.39 34.32
CA MET A 1 20.42 -8.08 33.05
C MET A 1 19.18 -8.67 32.37
N SER A 2 18.10 -9.05 33.09
CA SER A 2 16.86 -9.54 32.47
C SER A 2 15.93 -8.44 31.90
N SER A 3 16.01 -7.20 32.41
CA SER A 3 15.17 -6.08 31.94
C SER A 3 15.55 -5.58 30.54
N SER A 4 16.85 -5.54 30.22
CA SER A 4 17.37 -5.08 28.93
C SER A 4 16.93 -5.97 27.74
N HIS A 5 16.83 -7.29 27.94
CA HIS A 5 16.35 -8.19 26.89
C HIS A 5 14.84 -8.04 26.58
N HIS A 6 14.04 -7.55 27.53
CA HIS A 6 12.61 -7.31 27.31
C HIS A 6 12.39 -6.01 26.52
N GLU A 7 13.21 -4.99 26.76
CA GLU A 7 13.19 -3.73 26.03
C GLU A 7 13.57 -3.93 24.55
N ASP A 8 14.58 -4.75 24.27
CA ASP A 8 15.00 -5.09 22.90
C ASP A 8 13.90 -5.85 22.12
N ALA A 9 13.23 -6.81 22.76
CA ALA A 9 12.14 -7.56 22.13
C ALA A 9 10.93 -6.66 21.79
N GLN A 10 10.59 -5.72 22.69
CA GLN A 10 9.52 -4.76 22.46
C GLN A 10 9.88 -3.74 21.37
N ALA A 11 11.14 -3.32 21.30
CA ALA A 11 11.64 -2.43 20.25
C ALA A 11 11.60 -3.09 18.85
N MET A 12 11.96 -4.37 18.75
CA MET A 12 11.86 -5.12 17.48
C MET A 12 10.41 -5.26 17.00
N ALA A 13 9.48 -5.61 17.89
CA ALA A 13 8.06 -5.71 17.55
C ALA A 13 7.48 -4.36 17.08
N ALA A 14 7.87 -3.26 17.74
CA ALA A 14 7.48 -1.91 17.32
C ALA A 14 8.05 -1.55 15.94
N THR A 15 9.28 -1.98 15.63
CA THR A 15 9.92 -1.75 14.33
C THR A 15 9.19 -2.49 13.22
N GLU A 16 8.83 -3.76 13.42
CA GLU A 16 8.07 -4.53 12.45
C GLU A 16 6.71 -3.89 12.15
N GLN A 17 5.99 -3.46 13.19
CA GLN A 17 4.72 -2.75 13.04
C GLN A 17 4.89 -1.44 12.27
N ALA A 18 5.95 -0.67 12.56
CA ALA A 18 6.24 0.58 11.86
C ALA A 18 6.51 0.35 10.37
N MET A 19 7.21 -0.74 10.00
CA MET A 19 7.46 -1.10 8.60
C MET A 19 6.16 -1.42 7.86
N GLN A 20 5.25 -2.18 8.47
CA GLN A 20 3.95 -2.49 7.87
C GLN A 20 3.12 -1.22 7.64
N ILE A 21 3.11 -0.30 8.61
CA ILE A 21 2.40 0.99 8.48
C ILE A 21 3.01 1.83 7.36
N ALA A 22 4.34 1.91 7.28
CA ALA A 22 5.03 2.65 6.23
C ALA A 22 4.70 2.11 4.83
N PHE A 23 4.74 0.79 4.66
CA PHE A 23 4.35 0.14 3.40
C PHE A 23 2.91 0.47 2.99
N LEU A 24 1.96 0.39 3.93
CA LEU A 24 0.56 0.74 3.66
C LEU A 24 0.41 2.22 3.27
N GLN A 25 1.16 3.11 3.90
CA GLN A 25 1.12 4.53 3.61
C GLN A 25 1.67 4.82 2.20
N ASP A 26 2.80 4.22 1.83
CA ASP A 26 3.39 4.36 0.49
C ASP A 26 2.47 3.79 -0.60
N PHE A 27 1.89 2.62 -0.34
CA PHE A 27 0.91 2.02 -1.24
C PHE A 27 -0.29 2.94 -1.42
N TYR A 28 -0.84 3.48 -0.34
CA TYR A 28 -1.99 4.39 -0.39
C TYR A 28 -1.69 5.66 -1.17
N GLN A 29 -0.54 6.30 -0.92
CA GLN A 29 -0.12 7.49 -1.66
C GLN A 29 0.03 7.19 -3.16
N THR A 30 0.63 6.06 -3.49
CA THR A 30 0.83 5.65 -4.88
C THR A 30 -0.49 5.38 -5.58
N VAL A 31 -1.40 4.63 -4.97
CA VAL A 31 -2.74 4.35 -5.52
C VAL A 31 -3.52 5.63 -5.71
N ARG A 32 -3.51 6.52 -4.71
CA ARG A 32 -4.14 7.84 -4.79
C ARG A 32 -3.66 8.60 -6.02
N ASP A 33 -2.35 8.74 -6.20
CA ASP A 33 -1.79 9.55 -7.28
C ASP A 33 -2.08 8.93 -8.65
N LYS A 34 -1.90 7.61 -8.79
CA LYS A 34 -2.14 6.91 -10.06
C LYS A 34 -3.61 6.91 -10.45
N CYS A 35 -4.51 6.64 -9.49
CA CYS A 35 -5.94 6.60 -9.79
C CYS A 35 -6.53 7.99 -9.98
N PHE A 36 -6.03 9.01 -9.29
CA PHE A 36 -6.44 10.39 -9.54
C PHE A 36 -6.05 10.83 -10.95
N ASP A 37 -4.79 10.69 -11.34
CA ASP A 37 -4.30 11.05 -12.68
C ASP A 37 -5.05 10.30 -13.79
N LYS A 38 -5.35 9.02 -13.56
CA LYS A 38 -6.04 8.19 -14.54
C LYS A 38 -7.53 8.53 -14.69
N CYS A 39 -8.22 8.80 -13.59
CA CYS A 39 -9.69 8.87 -13.57
C CYS A 39 -10.25 10.28 -13.51
N VAL A 40 -9.55 11.25 -12.91
CA VAL A 40 -10.05 12.61 -12.70
C VAL A 40 -9.51 13.54 -13.79
N THR A 41 -10.17 13.51 -14.94
CA THR A 41 -9.73 14.27 -16.13
C THR A 41 -10.11 15.75 -16.10
N LYS A 42 -11.13 16.11 -15.31
CA LYS A 42 -11.63 17.49 -15.15
C LYS A 42 -11.90 17.77 -13.67
N PRO A 43 -10.88 18.17 -12.89
CA PRO A 43 -11.02 18.43 -11.47
C PRO A 43 -12.15 19.41 -11.17
N SER A 44 -13.02 19.03 -10.25
CA SER A 44 -14.20 19.81 -9.83
C SER A 44 -14.39 19.65 -8.32
N SER A 45 -15.31 20.41 -7.72
CA SER A 45 -15.64 20.27 -6.29
C SER A 45 -16.36 18.95 -5.96
N SER A 46 -16.84 18.23 -6.96
CA SER A 46 -17.44 16.91 -6.83
C SER A 46 -16.96 15.94 -7.93
N LEU A 47 -17.04 14.65 -7.63
CA LEU A 47 -16.78 13.60 -8.62
C LEU A 47 -18.09 13.27 -9.34
N SER A 48 -18.01 13.15 -10.67
CA SER A 48 -19.07 12.55 -11.48
C SER A 48 -19.22 11.06 -11.17
N SER A 49 -20.39 10.48 -11.49
CA SER A 49 -20.62 9.04 -11.34
C SER A 49 -19.63 8.19 -12.13
N SER A 50 -19.19 8.67 -13.31
CA SER A 50 -18.15 8.03 -14.10
C SER A 50 -16.77 8.06 -13.43
N GLU A 51 -16.39 9.18 -12.81
CA GLU A 51 -15.14 9.29 -12.07
C GLU A 51 -15.14 8.39 -10.83
N GLN A 52 -16.25 8.36 -10.08
CA GLN A 52 -16.41 7.45 -8.93
C GLN A 52 -16.27 5.99 -9.34
N GLN A 53 -16.95 5.57 -10.42
CA GLN A 53 -16.86 4.20 -10.91
C GLN A 53 -15.46 3.87 -11.47
N CYS A 54 -14.80 4.83 -12.11
CA CYS A 54 -13.41 4.67 -12.56
C CYS A 54 -12.46 4.46 -11.37
N LEU A 55 -12.57 5.31 -10.32
CA LEU A 55 -11.72 5.23 -9.14
C LEU A 55 -11.88 3.89 -8.42
N ALA A 56 -13.12 3.41 -8.22
CA ALA A 56 -13.38 2.10 -7.62
C ALA A 56 -12.65 0.99 -8.38
N ARG A 57 -12.85 0.93 -9.70
CA ARG A 57 -12.17 -0.04 -10.56
C ARG A 57 -10.65 0.11 -10.54
N CYS A 58 -10.15 1.35 -10.57
CA CYS A 58 -8.72 1.61 -10.58
C CYS A 58 -8.05 1.08 -9.30
N CYS A 59 -8.61 1.38 -8.13
CA CYS A 59 -8.12 0.89 -6.85
C CYS A 59 -8.11 -0.65 -6.81
N ASP A 60 -9.20 -1.30 -7.21
CA ASP A 60 -9.31 -2.77 -7.24
C ASP A 60 -8.25 -3.39 -8.16
N ARG A 61 -8.07 -2.83 -9.37
CA ARG A 61 -7.08 -3.33 -10.33
C ARG A 61 -5.65 -3.09 -9.84
N TYR A 62 -5.37 -1.95 -9.22
CA TYR A 62 -4.05 -1.64 -8.69
C TYR A 62 -3.66 -2.58 -7.55
N ALA A 63 -4.59 -2.85 -6.63
CA ALA A 63 -4.38 -3.79 -5.54
C ALA A 63 -4.12 -5.21 -6.06
N GLU A 64 -4.92 -5.71 -7.01
CA GLU A 64 -4.72 -7.03 -7.62
C GLU A 64 -3.37 -7.12 -8.34
N ALA A 65 -3.04 -6.11 -9.16
CA ALA A 65 -1.75 -6.07 -9.84
C ALA A 65 -0.58 -6.06 -8.85
N THR A 66 -0.70 -5.33 -7.74
CA THR A 66 0.32 -5.29 -6.69
C THR A 66 0.51 -6.66 -6.04
N GLN A 67 -0.57 -7.40 -5.75
CA GLN A 67 -0.47 -8.76 -5.21
C GLN A 67 0.26 -9.71 -6.16
N ILE A 68 -0.07 -9.66 -7.46
CA ILE A 68 0.57 -10.49 -8.49
C ILE A 68 2.06 -10.16 -8.60
N VAL A 69 2.40 -8.88 -8.68
CA VAL A 69 3.80 -8.44 -8.79
C VAL A 69 4.59 -8.79 -7.54
N THR A 70 4.04 -8.54 -6.34
CA THR A 70 4.68 -8.92 -5.07
C THR A 70 4.97 -10.41 -5.02
N LYS A 71 4.02 -11.26 -5.40
CA LYS A 71 4.25 -12.71 -5.47
C LYS A 71 5.41 -13.04 -6.42
N ALA A 72 5.37 -12.53 -7.65
CA ALA A 72 6.43 -12.79 -8.63
C ALA A 72 7.81 -12.33 -8.14
N VAL A 73 7.89 -11.19 -7.44
CA VAL A 73 9.15 -10.68 -6.87
C VAL A 73 9.68 -11.61 -5.78
N LEU A 74 8.81 -12.09 -4.88
CA LEU A 74 9.21 -13.04 -3.84
C LEU A 74 9.69 -14.35 -4.43
N ASP A 75 8.94 -14.92 -5.38
CA ASP A 75 9.29 -16.15 -6.10
C ASP A 75 10.67 -16.00 -6.79
N MET A 76 10.93 -14.84 -7.44
CA MET A 76 12.23 -14.55 -8.09
C MET A 76 13.39 -14.39 -7.09
N SER A 77 13.11 -13.89 -5.88
CA SER A 77 14.14 -13.62 -4.87
C SER A 77 14.59 -14.86 -4.09
N GLY A 78 13.91 -16.01 -4.28
CA GLY A 78 14.23 -17.25 -3.56
C GLY A 78 13.92 -17.18 -2.06
N LEU A 79 12.97 -16.32 -1.65
CA LEU A 79 12.51 -16.14 -0.27
C LEU A 79 11.30 -17.02 0.10
N GLU A 80 10.92 -17.98 -0.74
CA GLU A 80 9.89 -19.00 -0.43
C GLU A 80 10.45 -20.14 0.44
#